data_AF-A0A1Y4JEC6-F1
#
_entry.id   AF-A0A1Y4JEC6-F1
#
_cell.length_a   1.000
_cell.length_b   1.000
_cell.length_c   1.000
_cell.angle_alpha   90.00
_cell.angle_beta   90.00
_cell.angle_gamma   90.00
#
_symmetry.space_group_name_H-M   'P 1'
#
loop_
_entity.id
_entity.type
_entity.pdbx_description
1 polymer ?
#
loop_
_entity_poly.entity_id
_entity_poly.type
_entity_poly.pdbx_seq_one_letter_code
_entity_poly.pdbx_strand_id
1 'polypeptide(L)'
;MSSLDWLITAIVAMGAAVGFWKGAIRQLASIVGLLAGLLLARALFVAVGDRLGEALGTSVALARGLAFVLIGVGVPLCFLILGSLLTRLAEGLRLGFVNRCLGAGLGGLKFVLLLSIVLRILAFADGEDYLIGRTTKEQSLFYIPVKDVSGYFYPAMKDMTNHLTD
;
A
#
# COMPACT_ATOMS: atom_id res chain seq x y z
N MET A 1 -1.79 1.51 -31.36
CA MET A 1 -1.82 1.57 -29.88
C MET A 1 -3.27 1.59 -29.46
N SER A 2 -3.68 0.69 -28.57
CA SER A 2 -5.07 0.54 -28.16
C SER A 2 -5.49 1.65 -27.20
N SER A 3 -6.78 1.99 -27.16
CA SER A 3 -7.39 2.89 -26.17
C SER A 3 -7.09 2.46 -24.72
N LEU A 4 -6.90 1.15 -24.49
CA LEU A 4 -6.51 0.60 -23.19
C LEU A 4 -5.06 0.96 -22.80
N ASP A 5 -4.13 1.03 -23.76
CA ASP A 5 -2.73 1.37 -23.48
C ASP A 5 -2.61 2.82 -22.99
N TRP A 6 -3.41 3.73 -23.56
CA TRP A 6 -3.47 5.12 -23.12
C TRP A 6 -4.06 5.27 -21.72
N LEU A 7 -5.09 4.50 -21.37
CA LEU A 7 -5.69 4.51 -20.04
C LEU A 7 -4.70 3.99 -18.98
N ILE A 8 -4.06 2.85 -19.25
CA ILE A 8 -3.07 2.24 -18.35
C ILE A 8 -1.88 3.18 -18.14
N THR A 9 -1.37 3.76 -19.22
CA THR A 9 -0.25 4.71 -19.16
C THR A 9 -0.62 5.95 -18.37
N ALA A 10 -1.82 6.51 -18.55
CA ALA A 10 -2.27 7.67 -17.80
C ALA A 10 -2.36 7.39 -16.29
N ILE A 11 -2.89 6.23 -15.91
CA ILE A 11 -3.02 5.83 -14.50
C ILE A 11 -1.64 5.62 -13.85
N VAL A 12 -0.74 4.92 -14.54
CA VAL A 12 0.63 4.68 -14.04
C VAL A 12 1.43 5.97 -13.97
N ALA A 13 1.32 6.84 -14.99
CA ALA A 13 1.96 8.15 -14.99
C ALA A 13 1.43 9.05 -13.86
N MET A 14 0.12 9.00 -13.58
CA MET A 14 -0.47 9.68 -12.43
C MET A 14 0.08 9.12 -11.12
N GLY A 15 0.21 7.81 -10.99
CA GLY A 15 0.83 7.15 -9.83
C GLY A 15 2.28 7.55 -9.62
N ALA A 16 3.06 7.62 -10.70
CA ALA A 16 4.44 8.09 -10.68
C ALA A 16 4.54 9.58 -10.32
N ALA A 17 3.66 10.43 -10.86
CA ALA A 17 3.61 11.85 -10.54
C ALA A 17 3.25 12.08 -9.06
N VAL A 18 2.20 11.44 -8.56
CA VAL A 18 1.83 11.50 -7.13
C VAL A 18 2.97 10.95 -6.27
N GLY A 19 3.64 9.90 -6.72
CA GLY A 19 4.77 9.32 -6.04
C GLY A 19 5.98 10.26 -5.96
N PHE A 20 6.26 10.98 -7.04
CA PHE A 20 7.31 11.99 -7.13
C PHE A 20 7.06 13.13 -6.15
N TRP A 21 5.83 13.63 -6.07
CA TRP A 21 5.45 14.73 -5.17
C TRP A 21 5.49 14.32 -3.69
N LYS A 22 5.15 13.07 -3.38
CA LYS A 22 5.20 12.58 -1.99
C LYS A 22 6.62 12.20 -1.55
N GLY A 23 7.47 11.75 -2.47
CA GLY A 23 8.81 11.22 -2.18
C GLY A 23 8.79 9.80 -1.60
N ALA A 24 9.89 9.06 -1.77
CA ALA A 24 10.02 7.69 -1.31
C ALA A 24 10.00 7.56 0.22
N ILE A 25 10.74 8.41 0.92
CA ILE A 25 10.89 8.36 2.38
C ILE A 25 9.52 8.47 3.06
N ARG A 26 8.69 9.43 2.64
CA ARG A 26 7.35 9.61 3.20
C ARG A 26 6.44 8.41 2.92
N GLN A 27 6.52 7.84 1.71
CA GLN A 27 5.74 6.66 1.36
C GLN A 27 6.14 5.44 2.18
N LEU A 28 7.44 5.21 2.36
CA LEU A 28 7.96 4.11 3.17
C LEU A 28 7.59 4.29 4.64
N ALA A 29 7.77 5.49 5.18
CA ALA A 29 7.40 5.80 6.55
C ALA A 29 5.90 5.58 6.81
N SER A 30 5.03 5.88 5.84
CA SER A 30 3.60 5.59 5.95
C SER A 30 3.31 4.09 6.01
N ILE A 31 3.98 3.28 5.19
CA ILE A 31 3.77 1.83 5.16
C ILE A 31 4.31 1.20 6.44
N VAL A 32 5.55 1.51 6.80
CA VAL A 32 6.21 1.00 8.01
C VAL A 32 5.44 1.47 9.24
N GLY A 33 5.01 2.73 9.28
CA GLY A 33 4.22 3.29 10.37
C GLY A 33 2.89 2.56 10.55
N LEU A 34 2.19 2.24 9.45
CA LEU A 34 0.93 1.51 9.51
C LEU A 34 1.11 0.06 9.98
N LEU A 35 2.12 -0.64 9.45
CA LEU A 35 2.44 -2.01 9.87
C LEU A 35 2.88 -2.05 11.34
N ALA A 36 3.84 -1.20 11.71
CA ALA A 36 4.32 -1.08 13.08
C ALA A 36 3.20 -0.66 14.03
N GLY A 37 2.34 0.27 13.62
CA GLY A 37 1.20 0.72 14.41
C GLY A 37 0.20 -0.38 14.69
N LEU A 38 -0.15 -1.19 13.68
CA LEU A 38 -1.03 -2.34 13.87
C LEU A 38 -0.40 -3.42 14.77
N LEU A 39 0.88 -3.74 14.54
CA LEU A 39 1.60 -4.73 15.33
C LEU A 39 1.76 -4.30 16.80
N LEU A 40 2.15 -3.06 17.03
CA LEU A 40 2.28 -2.49 18.36
C LEU A 40 0.93 -2.32 19.04
N ALA A 41 -0.11 -1.93 18.31
CA ALA A 41 -1.47 -1.88 18.87
C ALA A 41 -1.89 -3.26 19.35
N ARG A 42 -1.70 -4.30 18.54
CA ARG A 42 -2.00 -5.68 18.94
C ARG A 42 -1.16 -6.17 20.12
N ALA A 43 0.11 -5.77 20.21
CA ALA A 43 0.99 -6.22 21.29
C ALA A 43 0.79 -5.45 22.61
N LEU A 44 0.47 -4.15 22.53
CA LEU A 44 0.51 -3.23 23.68
C LEU A 44 -0.86 -2.74 24.14
N PHE A 45 -1.96 -3.03 23.42
CA PHE A 45 -3.29 -2.55 23.81
C PHE A 45 -3.72 -3.02 25.21
N VAL A 46 -3.28 -4.20 25.65
CA VAL A 46 -3.55 -4.70 27.01
C VAL A 46 -2.77 -3.89 28.04
N ALA A 47 -1.45 -3.78 27.87
CA ALA A 47 -0.59 -3.09 28.82
C ALA A 47 -0.92 -1.59 28.93
N VAL A 48 -1.18 -0.92 27.81
CA VAL A 48 -1.58 0.49 27.79
C VAL A 48 -3.03 0.65 28.24
N GLY A 49 -3.91 -0.27 27.84
CA GLY A 49 -5.33 -0.26 28.21
C GLY A 49 -5.56 -0.43 29.71
N ASP A 50 -4.82 -1.31 30.38
CA ASP A 50 -4.97 -1.52 31.82
C ASP A 50 -4.54 -0.28 32.61
N ARG A 51 -3.43 0.36 32.21
CA ARG A 51 -2.97 1.64 32.77
C ARG A 51 -3.97 2.77 32.52
N LEU A 52 -4.58 2.82 31.33
CA LEU A 52 -5.62 3.80 31.00
C LEU A 52 -6.90 3.56 31.81
N GLY A 53 -7.26 2.29 32.02
CA GLY A 53 -8.44 1.88 32.79
C GLY A 53 -8.32 2.32 34.24
N GLU A 54 -7.16 2.10 34.86
CA GLU A 54 -6.84 2.57 36.20
C GLU A 54 -6.84 4.10 36.30
N ALA A 55 -6.24 4.80 35.34
CA ALA A 55 -6.15 6.27 35.36
C ALA A 55 -7.49 6.97 35.12
N LEU A 56 -8.36 6.39 34.30
CA LEU A 56 -9.66 6.98 33.91
C LEU A 56 -10.84 6.39 34.69
N GLY A 57 -10.62 5.37 35.52
CA GLY A 57 -11.67 4.67 36.26
C GLY A 57 -12.73 4.01 35.35
N THR A 58 -12.36 3.67 34.12
CA THR A 58 -13.30 3.13 33.12
C THR A 58 -13.21 1.60 33.03
N SER A 59 -14.15 0.97 32.32
CA SER A 59 -14.15 -0.48 32.15
C SER A 59 -12.92 -0.95 31.38
N VAL A 60 -12.32 -2.06 31.82
CA VAL A 60 -11.10 -2.63 31.21
C VAL A 60 -11.27 -2.88 29.71
N ALA A 61 -12.45 -3.32 29.28
CA ALA A 61 -12.76 -3.54 27.87
C ALA A 61 -12.74 -2.23 27.05
N LEU A 62 -13.35 -1.16 27.58
CA LEU A 62 -13.35 0.15 26.92
C LEU A 62 -11.94 0.75 26.88
N ALA A 63 -11.19 0.66 27.98
CA ALA A 63 -9.84 1.19 28.08
C ALA A 63 -8.87 0.50 27.09
N ARG A 64 -8.95 -0.83 26.97
CA ARG A 64 -8.18 -1.62 25.99
C ARG A 64 -8.55 -1.29 24.55
N GLY A 65 -9.83 -1.09 24.26
CA GLY A 65 -10.30 -0.63 22.95
C GLY A 65 -9.74 0.75 22.59
N LEU A 66 -9.80 1.70 23.53
CA LEU A 66 -9.22 3.04 23.35
C LEU A 66 -7.70 2.97 23.13
N ALA A 67 -6.98 2.16 23.92
CA ALA A 67 -5.54 1.98 23.76
C ALA A 67 -5.17 1.41 22.38
N PHE A 68 -5.93 0.44 21.87
CA PHE A 68 -5.72 -0.09 20.52
C PHE A 68 -5.84 0.99 19.45
N VAL A 69 -6.89 1.81 19.49
CA VAL A 69 -7.10 2.92 18.54
C VAL A 69 -6.00 3.98 18.69
N LEU A 70 -5.65 4.33 19.93
CA LEU A 70 -4.66 5.37 20.22
C LEU A 70 -3.26 4.97 19.73
N ILE A 71 -2.86 3.72 19.93
CA ILE A 71 -1.59 3.19 19.40
C ILE A 71 -1.67 3.03 17.87
N GLY A 72 -2.77 2.46 17.39
CA GLY A 72 -3.00 2.18 15.97
C GLY A 72 -3.06 3.43 15.10
N VAL A 73 -3.43 4.59 15.65
CA VAL A 73 -3.40 5.90 14.96
C VAL A 73 -2.15 6.70 15.33
N GLY A 74 -1.74 6.67 16.61
CA GLY A 74 -0.61 7.44 17.12
C GLY A 74 0.72 7.00 16.51
N VAL A 75 0.99 5.70 16.42
CA VAL A 75 2.25 5.20 15.87
C VAL A 75 2.40 5.53 14.38
N PRO A 76 1.42 5.25 13.49
CA PRO A 76 1.54 5.64 12.08
C PRO A 76 1.69 7.16 11.92
N LEU A 77 1.00 7.95 12.75
CA LEU A 77 1.12 9.40 12.71
C LEU A 77 2.53 9.87 13.09
N CYS A 78 3.13 9.29 14.13
CA CYS A 78 4.53 9.56 14.49
C CYS A 78 5.48 9.23 13.34
N PHE A 79 5.33 8.05 12.72
CA PHE A 79 6.15 7.67 11.58
C PHE A 79 5.95 8.60 10.36
N LEU A 80 4.72 9.05 10.11
CA LEU A 80 4.44 10.04 9.04
C LEU A 80 5.16 11.36 9.31
N ILE A 81 5.16 11.83 10.55
CA ILE A 81 5.89 13.04 10.96
C ILE A 81 7.38 12.84 10.78
N LEU A 82 7.96 11.74 11.29
CA LEU A 82 9.37 11.40 11.10
C LEU A 82 9.74 11.32 9.62
N GLY A 83 8.94 10.63 8.81
CA GLY A 83 9.14 10.52 7.37
C GLY A 83 9.11 11.87 6.67
N SER A 84 8.26 12.80 7.14
CA SER A 84 8.21 14.17 6.61
C SER A 84 9.45 14.98 6.96
N LEU A 85 9.97 14.84 8.19
CA LEU A 85 11.22 15.45 8.63
C LEU A 85 12.41 14.89 7.86
N LEU A 86 12.54 13.58 7.75
CA LEU A 86 13.58 12.90 6.97
C LEU A 86 13.51 13.32 5.48
N THR A 87 12.31 13.50 4.93
CA THR A 87 12.12 14.00 3.57
C THR A 87 12.69 15.42 3.42
N ARG A 88 12.39 16.33 4.36
CA ARG A 88 12.93 17.70 4.35
C ARG A 88 14.46 17.73 4.52
N LEU A 89 15.00 16.85 5.37
CA LEU A 89 16.46 16.72 5.53
C LEU A 89 17.12 16.23 4.24
N ALA A 90 16.53 15.22 3.58
CA ALA A 90 17.02 14.74 2.29
C ALA A 90 16.97 15.83 1.20
N GLU A 91 15.94 16.67 1.21
CA GLU A 91 15.87 17.84 0.32
C GLU A 91 17.01 18.84 0.57
N GLY A 92 17.35 19.10 1.84
CA GLY A 92 18.49 19.96 2.20
C GLY A 92 19.86 19.38 1.81
N LEU A 93 20.00 18.05 1.80
CA LEU A 93 21.25 17.35 1.47
C LEU A 93 21.48 17.11 -0.03
N ARG A 94 20.74 17.80 -0.92
CA ARG A 94 20.72 17.57 -2.39
C ARG A 94 20.24 16.16 -2.80
N LEU A 95 19.80 15.33 -1.85
CA LEU A 95 19.18 14.02 -2.09
C LEU A 95 17.69 14.12 -2.40
N GLY A 96 17.11 15.33 -2.37
CA GLY A 96 15.71 15.59 -2.68
C GLY A 96 15.30 15.05 -4.06
N PHE A 97 16.16 15.24 -5.08
CA PHE A 97 15.90 14.70 -6.42
C PHE A 97 15.83 13.16 -6.41
N VAL A 98 16.78 12.50 -5.74
CA VAL A 98 16.80 11.04 -5.60
C VAL A 98 15.56 10.54 -4.84
N ASN A 99 15.18 11.20 -3.74
CA ASN A 99 13.98 10.87 -2.97
C ASN A 99 12.69 10.99 -3.81
N ARG A 100 12.59 12.01 -4.67
CA ARG A 100 11.44 12.19 -5.56
C ARG A 100 11.45 11.17 -6.70
N CYS A 101 12.59 10.88 -7.31
CA CYS A 101 12.70 9.84 -8.34
C CYS A 101 12.35 8.44 -7.80
N LEU A 102 12.89 8.06 -6.64
CA LEU A 102 12.51 6.82 -5.97
C LEU A 102 11.02 6.83 -5.59
N GLY A 103 10.49 8.00 -5.20
CA GLY A 103 9.07 8.19 -4.93
C GLY A 103 8.21 7.93 -6.15
N ALA A 104 8.65 8.37 -7.34
CA ALA A 104 7.99 8.11 -8.60
C ALA A 104 7.99 6.62 -8.96
N GLY A 105 9.12 5.94 -8.78
CA GLY A 105 9.21 4.48 -8.96
C GLY A 105 8.26 3.72 -8.03
N LEU A 106 8.25 4.04 -6.74
CA LEU A 106 7.34 3.44 -5.76
C LEU A 106 5.87 3.75 -6.05
N GLY A 107 5.56 4.98 -6.48
CA GLY A 107 4.20 5.40 -6.83
C GLY A 107 3.70 4.70 -8.08
N GLY A 108 4.52 4.66 -9.13
CA GLY A 108 4.23 3.91 -10.35
C GLY A 108 4.03 2.43 -10.08
N LEU A 109 4.93 1.79 -9.33
CA LEU A 109 4.83 0.37 -8.97
C LEU A 109 3.54 0.06 -8.21
N LYS A 110 3.15 0.89 -7.23
CA LYS A 110 1.87 0.72 -6.51
C LYS A 110 0.66 0.80 -7.44
N PHE A 111 0.66 1.75 -8.37
CA PHE A 111 -0.44 1.90 -9.31
C PHE A 111 -0.48 0.78 -10.35
N VAL A 112 0.68 0.30 -10.82
CA VAL A 112 0.77 -0.91 -11.65
C VAL A 112 0.16 -2.10 -10.90
N LEU A 113 0.56 -2.33 -9.64
CA LEU A 113 0.03 -3.43 -8.82
C LEU A 113 -1.50 -3.32 -8.62
N LEU A 114 -2.00 -2.13 -8.27
CA LEU A 114 -3.43 -1.88 -8.13
C LEU A 114 -4.18 -2.16 -9.44
N LEU A 115 -3.63 -1.71 -10.56
CA LEU A 115 -4.22 -1.91 -11.87
C LEU A 115 -4.22 -3.39 -12.27
N SER A 116 -3.16 -4.14 -11.97
CA SER A 116 -3.11 -5.59 -12.14
C SER A 116 -4.22 -6.30 -11.37
N ILE A 117 -4.49 -5.88 -10.12
CA ILE A 117 -5.57 -6.45 -9.30
C ILE A 117 -6.94 -6.11 -9.92
N VAL A 118 -7.18 -4.85 -10.30
CA VAL A 118 -8.44 -4.42 -10.91
C VAL A 118 -8.71 -5.14 -12.23
N LEU A 119 -7.71 -5.24 -13.11
CA LEU A 119 -7.83 -5.97 -14.38
C LEU A 119 -8.14 -7.45 -14.16
N ARG A 120 -7.57 -8.06 -13.12
CA ARG A 120 -7.81 -9.47 -12.78
C ARG A 120 -9.20 -9.68 -12.19
N ILE A 121 -9.70 -8.75 -11.38
CA ILE A 121 -11.08 -8.77 -10.87
C ILE A 121 -12.08 -8.58 -12.02
N LEU A 122 -11.83 -7.64 -12.94
CA LEU A 122 -12.66 -7.46 -14.14
C LEU A 122 -12.65 -8.73 -15.01
N ALA A 123 -11.48 -9.33 -15.24
CA ALA A 123 -11.35 -10.58 -15.98
C ALA A 123 -11.97 -11.79 -15.27
N PHE A 124 -12.13 -11.75 -13.95
CA PHE A 124 -12.79 -12.81 -13.17
C PHE A 124 -14.30 -12.60 -13.10
N ALA A 125 -14.77 -11.36 -13.05
CA ALA A 125 -16.19 -11.00 -13.09
C ALA A 125 -16.79 -11.23 -14.47
N ASP A 126 -16.02 -11.04 -15.55
CA ASP A 126 -16.36 -11.48 -16.90
C ASP A 126 -16.01 -12.96 -17.09
N GLY A 127 -16.86 -13.84 -16.57
CA GLY A 127 -16.74 -15.30 -16.74
C GLY A 127 -16.71 -15.78 -18.20
N GLU A 128 -17.09 -14.94 -19.17
CA GLU A 128 -17.12 -15.23 -20.61
C GLU A 128 -16.85 -13.92 -21.41
N ASP A 129 -15.58 -13.53 -21.55
CA ASP A 129 -14.97 -12.93 -22.76
C ASP A 129 -15.74 -11.88 -23.63
N TYR A 130 -16.61 -11.03 -23.06
CA TYR A 130 -17.42 -10.08 -23.85
C TYR A 130 -17.04 -8.60 -23.72
N LEU A 131 -16.48 -8.11 -22.61
CA LEU A 131 -16.27 -6.64 -22.44
C LEU A 131 -14.93 -6.11 -22.99
N ILE A 132 -13.90 -6.96 -23.11
CA ILE A 132 -12.64 -6.61 -23.77
C ILE A 132 -12.40 -7.65 -24.86
N GLY A 133 -12.75 -7.29 -26.10
CA GLY A 133 -12.61 -8.17 -27.26
C GLY A 133 -11.22 -8.78 -27.36
N ARG A 134 -11.15 -10.08 -27.71
CA ARG A 134 -9.91 -10.87 -27.84
C ARG A 134 -8.82 -10.16 -28.65
N THR A 135 -9.22 -9.37 -29.65
CA THR A 135 -8.32 -8.60 -30.53
C THR A 135 -7.54 -7.50 -29.79
N THR A 136 -8.07 -6.94 -28.70
CA THR A 136 -7.41 -5.89 -27.92
C THR A 136 -6.43 -6.46 -26.90
N LYS A 137 -6.64 -7.71 -26.45
CA LYS A 137 -5.75 -8.44 -25.54
C LYS A 137 -4.43 -8.86 -26.21
N GLU A 138 -4.46 -9.16 -27.50
CA GLU A 138 -3.28 -9.58 -28.28
C GLU A 138 -2.44 -8.42 -28.82
N GLN A 139 -3.03 -7.24 -29.04
CA GLN A 139 -2.31 -6.05 -29.55
C GLN A 139 -1.64 -5.19 -28.46
N SER A 140 -1.95 -5.42 -27.18
CA SER A 140 -1.38 -4.65 -26.08
C SER A 140 -0.07 -5.27 -25.58
N LEU A 141 1.04 -4.61 -25.93
CA LEU A 141 2.39 -4.96 -25.47
C LEU A 141 2.55 -4.97 -23.94
N PHE A 142 1.68 -4.25 -23.21
CA PHE A 142 1.75 -4.10 -21.75
C PHE A 142 0.72 -4.93 -20.99
N TYR A 143 -0.29 -5.48 -21.66
CA TYR A 143 -1.33 -6.27 -21.01
C TYR A 143 -0.76 -7.55 -20.36
N ILE A 144 0.10 -8.27 -21.07
CA ILE A 144 0.72 -9.50 -20.55
C ILE A 144 1.72 -9.21 -19.42
N PRO A 145 2.69 -8.27 -19.56
CA PRO A 145 3.61 -7.91 -18.47
C PRO A 145 2.90 -7.45 -17.20
N VAL A 146 1.89 -6.58 -17.30
CA VAL A 146 1.16 -6.03 -16.13
C VAL A 146 0.30 -7.12 -15.45
N LYS A 147 -0.27 -8.06 -16.21
CA LYS A 147 -0.99 -9.22 -15.65
C LYS A 147 -0.03 -10.16 -14.89
N ASP A 148 1.15 -10.43 -15.45
CA ASP A 148 2.11 -11.39 -14.91
C ASP A 148 2.84 -10.89 -13.64
N VAL A 149 2.91 -9.58 -13.40
CA VAL A 149 3.38 -9.05 -12.09
C VAL A 149 2.57 -9.65 -10.93
N SER A 150 1.27 -9.92 -11.12
CA SER A 150 0.45 -10.57 -10.10
C SER A 150 0.69 -12.09 -9.99
N GLY A 151 1.23 -12.72 -11.03
CA GLY A 151 1.62 -14.14 -11.05
C GLY A 151 2.81 -14.43 -10.14
N TYR A 152 3.71 -13.46 -9.95
CA TYR A 152 4.83 -13.57 -9.00
C TYR A 152 4.38 -13.60 -7.53
N PHE A 153 3.25 -12.98 -7.19
CA PHE A 153 2.68 -12.98 -5.84
C PHE A 153 1.69 -14.13 -5.59
N TYR A 154 1.29 -14.85 -6.64
CA TYR A 154 0.36 -15.98 -6.54
C TYR A 154 0.92 -17.19 -5.76
N PRO A 155 2.16 -17.67 -5.98
CA PRO A 155 2.71 -18.78 -5.18
C PRO A 155 2.87 -18.39 -3.70
N ALA A 156 3.29 -17.15 -3.41
CA ALA A 156 3.43 -16.65 -2.04
C ALA A 156 2.09 -16.60 -1.26
N MET A 157 0.97 -16.28 -1.93
CA MET A 157 -0.35 -16.36 -1.31
C MET A 157 -0.85 -17.79 -1.16
N LYS A 158 -0.53 -18.68 -2.12
CA LYS A 158 -0.91 -20.09 -2.06
C LYS A 158 -0.21 -20.83 -0.91
N ASP A 159 1.06 -20.53 -0.66
CA ASP A 159 1.81 -21.11 0.45
C ASP A 159 1.26 -20.68 1.83
N MET A 160 0.83 -19.42 2.00
CA MET A 160 0.20 -18.98 3.25
C MET A 160 -1.18 -19.61 3.49
N THR A 161 -1.98 -19.80 2.45
CA THR A 161 -3.30 -20.46 2.58
C THR A 161 -3.15 -21.93 2.97
N ASN A 162 -2.15 -22.64 2.45
CA ASN A 162 -1.86 -24.01 2.84
C ASN A 162 -1.44 -24.09 4.32
N HIS A 163 -0.63 -23.14 4.81
CA HIS A 163 -0.25 -23.06 6.23
C HIS A 163 -1.36 -22.65 7.20
N LEU A 164 -2.50 -22.14 6.70
CA LEU A 164 -3.68 -21.81 7.51
C LEU A 164 -4.75 -22.92 7.49
N THR A 165 -4.59 -23.93 6.63
CA THR A 165 -5.53 -25.03 6.43
C THR A 165 -5.01 -26.36 7.01
N ASP A 166 -3.76 -26.40 7.47
CA ASP A 166 -3.20 -27.43 8.37
C ASP A 166 -3.24 -26.95 9.84
#